data_AF-R9C7N6-F1
#
_entry.id   AF-R9C7N6-F1
#
_cell.length_a   1.000
_cell.length_b   1.000
_cell.length_c   1.000
_cell.angle_alpha   90.00
_cell.angle_beta   90.00
_cell.angle_gamma   90.00
#
_symmetry.space_group_name_H-M   'P 1'
#
loop_
_entity.id
_entity.type
_entity.pdbx_description
1 polymer ?
#
loop_
_entity_poly.entity_id
_entity_poly.type
_entity_poly.pdbx_seq_one_letter_code
_entity_poly.pdbx_strand_id
1 'polypeptide(L)'
;MGELYQSLGFSENPFSRFSAEEEIDYLSDIYIKPRYFDTLINDLSNGASRFIFGDRGSGKSALIIELKKELEKNNIFAIIIQNYDDIPLKNNDKHMIYLMIQELLKKLVVVLSKNSFLIKKLDKYDKEKLAIFIRDFYNSMSRREYEDSFNKISKVKAKNTIKNIFNTILNKPINIAISSGIEITSDLVCKSFNLPKTGNLDFYKKYIPDLKLEEINKKQKEEYFLSNYKLLKDMLLELIFIIKKLGFKNTVIFFDRIDEFKALGGKINNIVDFTVQMLKDTDLLYTKELSLVFSIWNDIKRKLNEDGIRFDKFKPIDVSWNNEDTINILQKRLAHFAINKPYDYKNLLEKEECLEDLIYLVNKSPRDLIRLFSAIYDEQSISNPQSKVFQMDNIHKAEIKYCRQYDYYSVFPSKIGTKEDIVSIVKKILKVGKTTFKSSDLVSEFKFSTQSANSYIKIMKDYGLICDNEQIVSVPKEYIVIDPKLVYLIDNSIKELK
;
A
#
# COMPACT_ATOMS: atom_id res chain seq x y z
N MET A 1 27.58 -21.61 24.05
CA MET A 1 26.57 -20.90 24.86
C MET A 1 25.26 -20.98 24.09
N GLY A 2 24.13 -21.25 24.75
CA GLY A 2 22.83 -21.19 24.09
C GLY A 2 22.43 -19.73 23.85
N GLU A 3 21.69 -19.47 22.78
CA GLU A 3 21.09 -18.15 22.54
C GLU A 3 19.90 -17.93 23.48
N LEU A 4 19.63 -16.67 23.83
CA LEU A 4 18.61 -16.31 24.82
C LEU A 4 17.22 -16.87 24.48
N TYR A 5 16.82 -16.90 23.19
CA TYR A 5 15.53 -17.46 22.78
C TYR A 5 15.35 -18.93 23.23
N GLN A 6 16.42 -19.72 23.30
CA GLN A 6 16.38 -21.12 23.76
C GLN A 6 16.12 -21.19 25.28
N SER A 7 16.78 -20.31 26.04
CA SER A 7 16.58 -20.16 27.49
C SER A 7 15.16 -19.70 27.85
N LEU A 8 14.55 -18.87 27.00
CA LEU A 8 13.15 -18.43 27.09
C LEU A 8 12.13 -19.47 26.59
N GLY A 9 12.57 -20.59 25.99
CA GLY A 9 11.70 -21.69 25.53
C GLY A 9 11.15 -21.57 24.12
N PHE A 10 11.76 -20.75 23.25
CA PHE A 10 11.38 -20.56 21.85
C PHE A 10 12.29 -21.34 20.88
N SER A 11 11.80 -21.61 19.67
CA SER A 11 12.55 -22.25 18.58
C SER A 11 13.47 -21.28 17.82
N GLU A 12 13.12 -19.99 17.84
CA GLU A 12 13.89 -18.87 17.28
C GLU A 12 13.50 -17.58 18.05
N ASN A 13 14.20 -16.47 17.81
CA ASN A 13 13.87 -15.20 18.48
C ASN A 13 12.52 -14.64 17.98
N PRO A 14 11.47 -14.56 18.83
CA PRO A 14 10.18 -14.06 18.39
C PRO A 14 10.19 -12.55 18.04
N PHE A 15 11.23 -11.79 18.42
CA PHE A 15 11.27 -10.32 18.27
C PHE A 15 12.18 -9.82 17.13
N SER A 16 12.78 -10.72 16.34
CA SER A 16 13.75 -10.35 15.30
C SER A 16 13.15 -9.79 14.01
N ARG A 17 11.83 -9.91 13.81
CA ARG A 17 11.06 -9.36 12.68
C ARG A 17 9.85 -8.61 13.24
N PHE A 18 9.40 -7.56 12.55
CA PHE A 18 8.27 -6.73 13.02
C PHE A 18 7.50 -6.03 11.90
N SER A 19 7.80 -6.34 10.63
CA SER A 19 7.04 -5.86 9.47
C SER A 19 6.23 -7.01 8.86
N ALA A 20 5.03 -6.73 8.34
CA ALA A 20 4.15 -7.78 7.80
C ALA A 20 4.75 -8.48 6.56
N GLU A 21 5.75 -7.85 5.94
CA GLU A 21 6.45 -8.29 4.74
C GLU A 21 7.57 -9.28 5.07
N GLU A 22 8.30 -9.08 6.17
CA GLU A 22 9.29 -10.03 6.70
C GLU A 22 8.64 -11.27 7.33
N GLU A 23 7.36 -11.14 7.69
CA GLU A 23 6.57 -12.14 8.41
C GLU A 23 5.61 -12.92 7.50
N ILE A 24 5.60 -12.64 6.19
CA ILE A 24 4.58 -13.11 5.24
C ILE A 24 4.37 -14.64 5.23
N ASP A 25 5.41 -15.42 5.54
CA ASP A 25 5.38 -16.89 5.57
C ASP A 25 4.56 -17.43 6.75
N TYR A 26 4.57 -16.74 7.90
CA TYR A 26 3.90 -17.16 9.14
C TYR A 26 2.85 -16.16 9.66
N LEU A 27 2.60 -15.06 8.93
CA LEU A 27 1.71 -13.97 9.35
C LEU A 27 0.34 -14.48 9.80
N SER A 28 -0.27 -15.40 9.05
CA SER A 28 -1.60 -15.95 9.39
C SER A 28 -1.64 -16.70 10.72
N ASP A 29 -0.50 -17.27 11.15
CA ASP A 29 -0.39 -18.04 12.39
C ASP A 29 -0.28 -17.13 13.62
N ILE A 30 0.25 -15.91 13.44
CA ILE A 30 0.36 -14.88 14.49
C ILE A 30 -0.75 -13.82 14.43
N TYR A 31 -1.43 -13.66 13.29
CA TYR A 31 -2.41 -12.60 13.04
C TYR A 31 -3.71 -12.80 13.83
N ILE A 32 -4.18 -11.74 14.50
CA ILE A 32 -5.50 -11.73 15.14
C ILE A 32 -6.51 -11.08 14.20
N LYS A 33 -7.54 -11.85 13.83
CA LYS A 33 -8.69 -11.34 13.09
C LYS A 33 -9.46 -10.33 13.96
N PRO A 34 -9.58 -9.06 13.55
CA PRO A 34 -10.46 -8.11 14.23
C PRO A 34 -11.94 -8.53 14.06
N ARG A 35 -12.81 -8.07 14.98
CA ARG A 35 -14.24 -8.45 15.02
C ARG A 35 -15.01 -8.20 13.71
N TYR A 36 -14.56 -7.26 12.89
CA TYR A 36 -15.15 -6.89 11.60
C TYR A 36 -14.56 -7.64 10.39
N PHE A 37 -13.61 -8.57 10.57
CA PHE A 37 -12.87 -9.20 9.48
C PHE A 37 -13.76 -9.96 8.50
N ASP A 38 -14.65 -10.83 8.99
CA ASP A 38 -15.50 -11.63 8.09
C ASP A 38 -16.60 -10.78 7.43
N THR A 39 -17.08 -9.72 8.11
CA THR A 39 -17.94 -8.68 7.50
C THR A 39 -17.22 -7.97 6.36
N LEU A 40 -15.93 -7.63 6.53
CA LEU A 40 -15.09 -7.05 5.48
C LEU A 40 -14.97 -7.98 4.27
N ILE A 41 -14.69 -9.27 4.48
CA ILE A 41 -14.62 -10.25 3.40
C ILE A 41 -15.93 -10.29 2.61
N ASN A 42 -17.07 -10.30 3.29
CA ASN A 42 -18.38 -10.27 2.64
C ASN A 42 -18.62 -8.96 1.86
N ASP A 43 -18.36 -7.81 2.47
CA ASP A 43 -18.55 -6.49 1.86
C ASP A 43 -17.72 -6.34 0.57
N LEU A 44 -16.42 -6.65 0.64
CA LEU A 44 -15.49 -6.59 -0.48
C LEU A 44 -15.77 -7.64 -1.55
N SER A 45 -16.37 -8.78 -1.18
CA SER A 45 -16.80 -9.79 -2.15
C SER A 45 -18.03 -9.34 -2.96
N ASN A 46 -18.80 -8.36 -2.47
CA ASN A 46 -20.07 -7.90 -3.05
C ASN A 46 -19.99 -6.52 -3.72
N GLY A 47 -18.79 -5.95 -3.92
CA GLY A 47 -18.61 -4.67 -4.59
C GLY A 47 -18.54 -3.45 -3.67
N ALA A 48 -18.58 -3.62 -2.35
CA ALA A 48 -18.63 -2.49 -1.43
C ALA A 48 -17.23 -1.96 -1.07
N SER A 49 -16.82 -0.84 -1.67
CA SER A 49 -15.57 -0.13 -1.34
C SER A 49 -15.49 0.30 0.13
N ARG A 50 -14.28 0.32 0.73
CA ARG A 50 -14.05 0.53 2.16
C ARG A 50 -12.83 1.41 2.46
N PHE A 51 -12.85 2.06 3.62
CA PHE A 51 -11.74 2.84 4.15
C PHE A 51 -11.19 2.17 5.41
N ILE A 52 -9.90 1.85 5.42
CA ILE A 52 -9.19 1.25 6.56
C ILE A 52 -8.32 2.36 7.16
N PHE A 53 -8.79 2.95 8.24
CA PHE A 53 -8.05 3.93 9.02
C PHE A 53 -7.19 3.24 10.08
N GLY A 54 -6.12 3.90 10.50
CA GLY A 54 -5.32 3.44 11.63
C GLY A 54 -3.97 4.14 11.67
N ASP A 55 -3.31 4.07 12.81
CA ASP A 55 -2.03 4.75 13.01
C ASP A 55 -0.88 4.01 12.31
N ARG A 56 0.29 4.63 12.25
CA ARG A 56 1.50 3.97 11.75
C ARG A 56 1.86 2.85 12.75
N GLY A 57 2.21 1.67 12.25
CA GLY A 57 2.45 0.49 13.09
C GLY A 57 1.21 -0.31 13.52
N SER A 58 -0.03 0.20 13.34
CA SER A 58 -1.25 -0.48 13.83
C SER A 58 -1.65 -1.77 13.11
N GLY A 59 -0.87 -2.25 12.12
CA GLY A 59 -1.14 -3.51 11.42
C GLY A 59 -2.07 -3.42 10.21
N LYS A 60 -2.31 -2.22 9.65
CA LYS A 60 -3.09 -2.02 8.40
C LYS A 60 -2.64 -2.94 7.25
N SER A 61 -1.33 -3.02 6.99
CA SER A 61 -0.77 -3.89 5.93
C SER A 61 -0.97 -5.38 6.23
N ALA A 62 -0.89 -5.80 7.49
CA ALA A 62 -1.18 -7.19 7.88
C ALA A 62 -2.65 -7.55 7.64
N LEU A 63 -3.58 -6.65 8.01
CA LEU A 63 -5.01 -6.79 7.67
C LEU A 63 -5.22 -6.89 6.16
N ILE A 64 -4.55 -6.05 5.35
CA ILE A 64 -4.67 -6.10 3.88
C ILE A 64 -4.14 -7.42 3.29
N ILE A 65 -3.00 -7.92 3.77
CA ILE A 65 -2.42 -9.20 3.32
C ILE A 65 -3.38 -10.36 3.63
N GLU A 66 -3.92 -10.42 4.84
CA GLU A 66 -4.86 -11.47 5.25
C GLU A 66 -6.22 -11.36 4.56
N LEU A 67 -6.76 -10.15 4.37
CA LEU A 67 -7.95 -9.93 3.55
C LEU A 67 -7.73 -10.41 2.12
N LYS A 68 -6.61 -10.05 1.48
CA LYS A 68 -6.27 -10.54 0.14
C LYS A 68 -6.21 -12.07 0.10
N LYS A 69 -5.51 -12.69 1.05
CA LYS A 69 -5.34 -14.16 1.13
C LYS A 69 -6.70 -14.86 1.20
N GLU A 70 -7.62 -14.36 2.03
CA GLU A 70 -8.94 -14.95 2.22
C GLU A 70 -9.90 -14.65 1.05
N LEU A 71 -9.84 -13.45 0.45
CA LEU A 71 -10.57 -13.11 -0.77
C LEU A 71 -10.16 -14.01 -1.95
N GLU A 72 -8.85 -14.25 -2.13
CA GLU A 72 -8.36 -15.11 -3.21
C GLU A 72 -8.81 -16.57 -3.06
N LYS A 73 -8.83 -17.12 -1.83
CA LYS A 73 -9.46 -18.44 -1.56
C LYS A 73 -10.94 -18.46 -1.96
N ASN A 74 -11.64 -17.35 -1.73
CA ASN A 74 -13.05 -17.18 -2.08
C ASN A 74 -13.31 -16.89 -3.57
N ASN A 75 -12.29 -17.02 -4.43
CA ASN A 75 -12.34 -16.79 -5.89
C ASN A 75 -12.65 -15.33 -6.27
N ILE A 76 -12.02 -14.39 -5.54
CA ILE A 76 -12.02 -12.95 -5.80
C ILE A 76 -10.67 -12.54 -6.41
N PHE A 77 -10.69 -11.64 -7.39
CA PHE A 77 -9.48 -11.14 -8.03
C PHE A 77 -8.92 -9.92 -7.27
N ALA A 78 -8.05 -10.17 -6.27
CA ALA A 78 -7.49 -9.11 -5.42
C ALA A 78 -6.04 -8.69 -5.80
N ILE A 79 -5.77 -7.39 -5.95
CA ILE A 79 -4.40 -6.83 -6.07
C ILE A 79 -4.11 -5.82 -4.95
N ILE A 80 -2.83 -5.58 -4.65
CA ILE A 80 -2.37 -4.52 -3.73
C ILE A 80 -1.45 -3.59 -4.53
N ILE A 81 -1.70 -2.30 -4.45
CA ILE A 81 -0.89 -1.22 -4.99
C ILE A 81 -0.20 -0.55 -3.79
N GLN A 82 1.14 -0.56 -3.79
CA GLN A 82 2.01 0.00 -2.73
C GLN A 82 3.12 0.91 -3.28
N ASN A 83 3.32 0.94 -4.60
CA ASN A 83 4.29 1.82 -5.25
C ASN A 83 3.52 2.91 -6.02
N TYR A 84 3.96 4.16 -5.84
CA TYR A 84 3.38 5.37 -6.44
C TYR A 84 4.45 6.25 -7.13
N ASP A 85 5.67 5.74 -7.36
CA ASP A 85 6.85 6.51 -7.76
C ASP A 85 6.65 7.34 -9.04
N ASP A 86 5.90 6.82 -10.01
CA ASP A 86 5.57 7.48 -11.29
C ASP A 86 4.28 8.33 -11.25
N ILE A 87 3.62 8.46 -10.08
CA ILE A 87 2.34 9.16 -9.94
C ILE A 87 2.55 10.64 -9.56
N PRO A 88 2.02 11.61 -10.33
CA PRO A 88 2.09 13.02 -9.98
C PRO A 88 1.48 13.34 -8.62
N LEU A 89 1.98 14.39 -7.96
CA LEU A 89 1.51 14.76 -6.61
C LEU A 89 0.14 15.45 -6.60
N LYS A 90 -0.34 15.93 -7.76
CA LYS A 90 -1.60 16.65 -7.97
C LYS A 90 -2.16 16.30 -9.34
N ASN A 91 -3.49 16.35 -9.52
CA ASN A 91 -4.15 16.02 -10.79
C ASN A 91 -3.76 14.62 -11.29
N ASN A 92 -3.84 13.67 -10.37
CA ASN A 92 -3.25 12.33 -10.47
C ASN A 92 -4.29 11.22 -10.65
N ASP A 93 -5.58 11.55 -10.57
CA ASP A 93 -6.74 10.70 -10.85
C ASP A 93 -6.54 9.78 -12.07
N LYS A 94 -6.14 10.35 -13.21
CA LYS A 94 -5.89 9.59 -14.45
C LYS A 94 -4.72 8.61 -14.33
N HIS A 95 -3.65 9.02 -13.65
CA HIS A 95 -2.46 8.20 -13.45
C HIS A 95 -2.77 7.03 -12.49
N MET A 96 -3.62 7.26 -11.49
CA MET A 96 -4.10 6.22 -10.58
C MET A 96 -4.97 5.19 -11.30
N ILE A 97 -5.91 5.60 -12.18
CA ILE A 97 -6.67 4.65 -13.02
C ILE A 97 -5.75 3.88 -13.96
N TYR A 98 -4.76 4.53 -14.57
CA TYR A 98 -3.77 3.88 -15.43
C TYR A 98 -2.99 2.80 -14.66
N LEU A 99 -2.49 3.12 -13.47
CA LEU A 99 -1.79 2.19 -12.57
C LEU A 99 -2.66 0.99 -12.17
N MET A 100 -3.95 1.21 -11.88
CA MET A 100 -4.92 0.13 -11.59
C MET A 100 -5.03 -0.85 -12.78
N ILE A 101 -5.15 -0.34 -14.01
CA ILE A 101 -5.20 -1.16 -15.23
C ILE A 101 -3.89 -1.98 -15.36
N GLN A 102 -2.73 -1.35 -15.16
CA GLN A 102 -1.43 -2.02 -15.27
C GLN A 102 -1.27 -3.16 -14.26
N GLU A 103 -1.52 -2.93 -12.97
CA GLU A 103 -1.34 -3.94 -11.93
C GLU A 103 -2.41 -5.06 -12.00
N LEU A 104 -3.65 -4.74 -12.41
CA LEU A 104 -4.66 -5.76 -12.74
C LEU A 104 -4.19 -6.65 -13.89
N LEU A 105 -3.69 -6.08 -14.99
CA LEU A 105 -3.18 -6.83 -16.13
C LEU A 105 -1.96 -7.67 -15.79
N LYS A 106 -1.04 -7.13 -14.99
CA LYS A 106 0.15 -7.82 -14.48
C LYS A 106 -0.23 -9.11 -13.74
N LYS A 107 -1.15 -9.02 -12.76
CA LYS A 107 -1.69 -10.20 -12.08
C LYS A 107 -2.44 -11.11 -13.06
N LEU A 108 -3.26 -10.55 -13.94
CA LEU A 108 -4.13 -11.32 -14.84
C LEU A 108 -3.32 -12.19 -15.78
N VAL A 109 -2.24 -11.65 -16.34
CA VAL A 109 -1.29 -12.39 -17.16
C VAL A 109 -0.64 -13.54 -16.39
N VAL A 110 -0.23 -13.34 -15.13
CA VAL A 110 0.31 -14.41 -14.27
C VAL A 110 -0.73 -15.50 -13.98
N VAL A 111 -2.00 -15.12 -13.78
CA VAL A 111 -3.11 -16.07 -13.60
C VAL A 111 -3.34 -16.90 -14.86
N LEU A 112 -3.39 -16.26 -16.03
CA LEU A 112 -3.64 -16.91 -17.32
C LEU A 112 -2.45 -17.72 -17.83
N SER A 113 -1.21 -17.35 -17.48
CA SER A 113 0.00 -18.07 -17.86
C SER A 113 0.09 -19.43 -17.17
N LYS A 114 -0.45 -19.55 -15.94
CA LYS A 114 -0.65 -20.76 -15.15
C LYS A 114 -1.95 -21.50 -15.50
N ASN A 115 -3.04 -20.78 -15.74
CA ASN A 115 -4.39 -21.33 -15.93
C ASN A 115 -4.95 -21.03 -17.33
N SER A 116 -4.24 -21.44 -18.37
CA SER A 116 -4.57 -21.11 -19.78
C SER A 116 -5.97 -21.59 -20.23
N PHE A 117 -6.55 -22.57 -19.54
CA PHE A 117 -7.93 -23.02 -19.81
C PHE A 117 -8.99 -21.95 -19.53
N LEU A 118 -8.73 -20.98 -18.64
CA LEU A 118 -9.69 -19.90 -18.33
C LEU A 118 -10.00 -19.04 -19.57
N ILE A 119 -9.02 -18.89 -20.47
CA ILE A 119 -9.16 -18.16 -21.75
C ILE A 119 -10.31 -18.75 -22.61
N LYS A 120 -10.67 -20.03 -22.42
CA LYS A 120 -11.80 -20.66 -23.13
C LYS A 120 -13.17 -20.09 -22.72
N LYS A 121 -13.29 -19.47 -21.53
CA LYS A 121 -14.54 -18.83 -21.05
C LYS A 121 -14.82 -17.48 -21.71
N LEU A 122 -13.78 -16.82 -22.21
CA LEU A 122 -13.92 -15.57 -22.96
C LEU A 122 -14.47 -15.86 -24.34
N ASP A 123 -15.28 -14.95 -24.89
CA ASP A 123 -15.69 -15.03 -26.28
C ASP A 123 -14.54 -14.60 -27.22
N LYS A 124 -14.83 -14.27 -28.49
CA LYS A 124 -13.81 -13.85 -29.44
C LYS A 124 -13.40 -12.37 -29.28
N TYR A 125 -14.37 -11.53 -28.94
CA TYR A 125 -14.24 -10.09 -28.81
C TYR A 125 -13.55 -9.73 -27.47
N ASP A 126 -13.88 -10.44 -26.39
CA ASP A 126 -13.17 -10.37 -25.11
C ASP A 126 -11.66 -10.64 -25.26
N LYS A 127 -11.30 -11.64 -26.08
CA LYS A 127 -9.89 -12.00 -26.35
C LYS A 127 -9.16 -10.91 -27.13
N GLU A 128 -9.85 -10.25 -28.05
CA GLU A 128 -9.31 -9.10 -28.80
C GLU A 128 -9.11 -7.89 -27.88
N LYS A 129 -10.09 -7.57 -27.03
CA LYS A 129 -9.96 -6.57 -25.96
C LYS A 129 -8.78 -6.87 -25.03
N LEU A 130 -8.68 -8.10 -24.52
CA LEU A 130 -7.59 -8.51 -23.63
C LEU A 130 -6.21 -8.42 -24.31
N ALA A 131 -6.11 -8.78 -25.59
CA ALA A 131 -4.88 -8.62 -26.36
C ALA A 131 -4.49 -7.14 -26.57
N ILE A 132 -5.47 -6.25 -26.77
CA ILE A 132 -5.27 -4.79 -26.85
C ILE A 132 -4.78 -4.25 -25.49
N PHE A 133 -5.45 -4.62 -24.39
CA PHE A 133 -5.03 -4.21 -23.05
C PHE A 133 -3.59 -4.65 -22.74
N ILE A 134 -3.22 -5.89 -23.06
CA ILE A 134 -1.86 -6.38 -22.87
C ILE A 134 -0.87 -5.61 -23.76
N ARG A 135 -1.20 -5.36 -25.03
CA ARG A 135 -0.33 -4.60 -25.94
C ARG A 135 -0.06 -3.17 -25.45
N ASP A 136 -1.06 -2.49 -24.90
CA ASP A 136 -1.00 -1.04 -24.66
C ASP A 136 -0.69 -0.65 -23.20
N PHE A 137 -0.89 -1.55 -22.23
CA PHE A 137 -0.69 -1.26 -20.80
C PHE A 137 0.28 -2.22 -20.09
N TYR A 138 0.56 -3.43 -20.62
CA TYR A 138 1.41 -4.39 -19.93
C TYR A 138 2.89 -3.97 -19.94
N ASN A 139 3.41 -3.64 -18.76
CA ASN A 139 4.77 -3.15 -18.58
C ASN A 139 5.68 -4.23 -17.96
N SER A 140 5.99 -5.30 -18.70
CA SER A 140 6.95 -6.31 -18.23
C SER A 140 8.40 -5.94 -18.54
N MET A 141 9.28 -6.07 -17.55
CA MET A 141 10.73 -6.01 -17.75
C MET A 141 11.28 -7.16 -18.61
N SER A 142 10.53 -8.26 -18.77
CA SER A 142 10.89 -9.39 -19.63
C SER A 142 10.07 -9.43 -20.91
N ARG A 143 10.72 -9.16 -22.05
CA ARG A 143 10.12 -9.30 -23.40
C ARG A 143 9.55 -10.71 -23.66
N ARG A 144 10.18 -11.74 -23.09
CA ARG A 144 9.73 -13.15 -23.21
C ARG A 144 8.39 -13.39 -22.51
N GLU A 145 8.19 -12.80 -21.33
CA GLU A 145 6.92 -12.97 -20.58
C GLU A 145 5.74 -12.32 -21.31
N TYR A 146 5.95 -11.15 -21.91
CA TYR A 146 4.98 -10.51 -22.80
C TYR A 146 4.68 -11.39 -24.02
N GLU A 147 5.71 -11.80 -24.76
CA GLU A 147 5.55 -12.60 -25.98
C GLU A 147 4.86 -13.94 -25.69
N ASP A 148 5.22 -14.66 -24.62
CA ASP A 148 4.56 -15.91 -24.23
C ASP A 148 3.09 -15.70 -23.84
N SER A 149 2.77 -14.61 -23.15
CA SER A 149 1.41 -14.33 -22.67
C SER A 149 0.50 -13.89 -23.81
N PHE A 150 0.98 -13.02 -24.70
CA PHE A 150 0.33 -12.65 -25.94
C PHE A 150 0.12 -13.88 -26.86
N ASN A 151 1.13 -14.75 -26.97
CA ASN A 151 1.04 -16.00 -27.72
C ASN A 151 0.06 -17.00 -27.09
N LYS A 152 -0.05 -17.10 -25.75
CA LYS A 152 -1.03 -17.97 -25.08
C LYS A 152 -2.47 -17.50 -25.32
N ILE A 153 -2.72 -16.20 -25.28
CA ILE A 153 -4.06 -15.62 -25.48
C ILE A 153 -4.51 -15.67 -26.95
N SER A 154 -3.57 -15.50 -27.89
CA SER A 154 -3.85 -15.66 -29.32
C SER A 154 -3.93 -17.12 -29.80
N LYS A 155 -3.37 -18.10 -29.06
CA LYS A 155 -3.41 -19.54 -29.40
C LYS A 155 -4.67 -20.27 -28.91
N VAL A 156 -5.82 -19.86 -29.45
CA VAL A 156 -6.91 -20.82 -29.74
C VAL A 156 -6.59 -21.52 -31.07
N LYS A 157 -7.04 -22.77 -31.31
CA LYS A 157 -6.85 -23.51 -32.58
C LYS A 157 -7.66 -22.90 -33.76
N ALA A 158 -7.38 -21.65 -34.10
CA ALA A 158 -8.00 -20.87 -35.17
C ALA A 158 -6.97 -19.91 -35.78
N LYS A 159 -5.87 -20.46 -36.32
CA LYS A 159 -4.62 -19.71 -36.60
C LYS A 159 -4.74 -18.60 -37.67
N ASN A 160 -5.86 -18.53 -38.42
CA ASN A 160 -6.14 -17.49 -39.41
C ASN A 160 -7.41 -16.67 -39.15
N THR A 161 -8.40 -17.16 -38.39
CA THR A 161 -9.72 -16.50 -38.26
C THR A 161 -9.69 -15.25 -37.38
N ILE A 162 -8.79 -15.18 -36.39
CA ILE A 162 -8.62 -13.98 -35.57
C ILE A 162 -7.91 -12.88 -36.37
N LYS A 163 -6.87 -13.21 -37.16
CA LYS A 163 -6.27 -12.26 -38.11
C LYS A 163 -7.29 -11.75 -39.13
N ASN A 164 -8.13 -12.62 -39.70
CA ASN A 164 -9.17 -12.16 -40.62
C ASN A 164 -10.22 -11.26 -39.97
N ILE A 165 -10.70 -11.56 -38.76
CA ILE A 165 -11.72 -10.70 -38.12
C ILE A 165 -11.13 -9.39 -37.60
N PHE A 166 -9.88 -9.37 -37.12
CA PHE A 166 -9.15 -8.12 -36.90
C PHE A 166 -9.06 -7.30 -38.21
N ASN A 167 -8.77 -7.96 -39.34
CA ASN A 167 -8.77 -7.33 -40.67
C ASN A 167 -10.16 -7.01 -41.26
N THR A 168 -11.27 -7.54 -40.73
CA THR A 168 -12.63 -7.37 -41.31
C THR A 168 -13.54 -6.47 -40.48
N ILE A 169 -13.41 -6.50 -39.14
CA ILE A 169 -14.26 -5.75 -38.22
C ILE A 169 -13.58 -4.44 -37.77
N LEU A 170 -12.27 -4.42 -37.52
CA LEU A 170 -11.56 -3.20 -37.08
C LEU A 170 -11.07 -2.31 -38.25
N ASN A 171 -10.92 -2.84 -39.46
CA ASN A 171 -10.45 -2.02 -40.59
C ASN A 171 -11.55 -1.16 -41.26
N LYS A 172 -12.84 -1.48 -41.16
CA LYS A 172 -13.86 -0.72 -41.89
C LYS A 172 -14.10 0.73 -41.41
N PRO A 173 -13.92 1.09 -40.12
CA PRO A 173 -13.88 2.50 -39.69
C PRO A 173 -12.56 3.19 -40.05
N ILE A 174 -11.44 2.44 -40.13
CA ILE A 174 -10.08 2.96 -40.37
C ILE A 174 -9.79 3.14 -41.87
N ASN A 175 -10.49 2.41 -42.74
CA ASN A 175 -10.37 2.51 -44.21
C ASN A 175 -10.92 3.82 -44.81
N ILE A 176 -11.37 4.78 -44.00
CA ILE A 176 -11.60 6.17 -44.42
C ILE A 176 -10.32 7.01 -44.23
N ALA A 177 -9.36 6.56 -43.39
CA ALA A 177 -8.23 7.37 -42.94
C ALA A 177 -6.92 7.13 -43.69
N ILE A 178 -6.47 5.88 -43.89
CA ILE A 178 -5.09 5.61 -44.38
C ILE A 178 -5.05 4.56 -45.49
N SER A 179 -5.01 5.08 -46.69
CA SER A 179 -4.50 4.46 -47.91
C SER A 179 -2.95 4.58 -47.96
N SER A 180 -2.25 3.71 -48.73
CA SER A 180 -0.78 3.38 -48.65
C SER A 180 -0.38 2.59 -47.37
N GLY A 181 0.61 1.68 -47.28
CA GLY A 181 1.58 1.00 -48.19
C GLY A 181 2.54 0.11 -47.32
N ILE A 182 3.31 -0.89 -47.77
CA ILE A 182 3.44 -1.64 -49.04
C ILE A 182 3.92 -3.11 -48.75
N GLU A 183 3.29 -4.09 -49.42
CA GLU A 183 3.80 -5.37 -50.00
C GLU A 183 5.11 -6.06 -49.51
N ILE A 184 5.02 -7.31 -48.98
CA ILE A 184 6.13 -8.31 -48.99
C ILE A 184 5.62 -9.73 -49.34
N THR A 185 5.89 -10.13 -50.60
CA THR A 185 6.11 -11.48 -51.17
C THR A 185 5.01 -12.57 -51.13
N SER A 186 4.65 -13.08 -52.31
CA SER A 186 3.47 -13.91 -52.59
C SER A 186 3.73 -15.39 -52.94
N ASP A 187 4.99 -15.82 -53.14
CA ASP A 187 5.30 -17.12 -53.78
C ASP A 187 5.01 -18.37 -52.93
N LEU A 188 4.90 -18.24 -51.61
CA LEU A 188 4.59 -19.37 -50.72
C LEU A 188 3.09 -19.69 -50.63
N VAL A 189 2.22 -18.78 -51.09
CA VAL A 189 0.76 -18.91 -50.98
C VAL A 189 0.17 -19.75 -52.11
N CYS A 190 0.67 -19.62 -53.34
CA CYS A 190 0.14 -20.37 -54.49
C CYS A 190 0.46 -21.88 -54.42
N LYS A 191 1.57 -22.27 -53.77
CA LYS A 191 1.98 -23.69 -53.64
C LYS A 191 1.18 -24.49 -52.62
N SER A 192 0.52 -23.85 -51.65
CA SER A 192 -0.18 -24.55 -50.56
C SER A 192 -1.64 -24.89 -50.83
N PHE A 193 -2.20 -24.45 -51.97
CA PHE A 193 -3.64 -24.58 -52.27
C PHE A 193 -3.99 -25.28 -53.60
N ASN A 194 -3.02 -25.64 -54.44
CA ASN A 194 -3.22 -26.47 -55.64
C ASN A 194 -4.30 -25.94 -56.62
N LEU A 195 -4.39 -24.61 -56.78
CA LEU A 195 -5.32 -23.91 -57.68
C LEU A 195 -4.58 -23.34 -58.92
N PRO A 196 -5.27 -23.18 -60.07
CA PRO A 196 -4.62 -23.00 -61.37
C PRO A 196 -3.97 -21.63 -61.57
N LYS A 197 -2.90 -21.60 -62.37
CA LYS A 197 -2.16 -20.39 -62.76
C LYS A 197 -2.82 -19.66 -63.93
N THR A 198 -3.37 -18.47 -63.69
CA THR A 198 -3.63 -17.38 -64.67
C THR A 198 -3.83 -16.09 -63.87
N GLY A 199 -3.29 -14.91 -64.20
CA GLY A 199 -2.39 -14.50 -65.28
C GLY A 199 -2.60 -13.01 -65.58
N ASN A 200 -1.51 -12.23 -65.75
CA ASN A 200 -1.46 -10.85 -66.29
C ASN A 200 -2.31 -9.76 -65.58
N LEU A 201 -1.69 -8.81 -64.87
CA LEU A 201 -1.00 -7.57 -65.33
C LEU A 201 -1.92 -6.33 -65.25
N ASP A 202 -1.32 -5.25 -64.73
CA ASP A 202 -1.66 -3.84 -64.93
C ASP A 202 -3.14 -3.42 -64.96
N PHE A 203 -3.66 -2.95 -63.82
CA PHE A 203 -4.56 -1.79 -63.85
C PHE A 203 -4.49 -0.91 -62.58
N TYR A 204 -4.34 0.40 -62.81
CA TYR A 204 -4.40 1.53 -61.86
C TYR A 204 -3.35 1.53 -60.72
N LYS A 205 -2.10 1.93 -61.01
CA LYS A 205 -1.61 3.34 -61.00
C LYS A 205 -2.06 4.19 -59.79
N LYS A 206 -1.07 4.43 -58.90
CA LYS A 206 -0.79 5.68 -58.15
C LYS A 206 -1.99 6.59 -57.84
N TYR A 207 -2.42 6.60 -56.58
CA TYR A 207 -3.10 7.78 -56.01
C TYR A 207 -2.72 8.14 -54.56
N ILE A 208 -1.78 7.41 -53.92
CA ILE A 208 -1.39 7.69 -52.54
C ILE A 208 0.14 7.55 -52.38
N PRO A 209 0.84 8.54 -51.78
CA PRO A 209 2.26 8.44 -51.47
C PRO A 209 2.53 7.52 -50.27
N ASP A 210 3.72 6.92 -50.21
CA ASP A 210 4.10 5.98 -49.16
C ASP A 210 4.19 6.64 -47.77
N LEU A 211 3.22 6.36 -46.89
CA LEU A 211 3.32 6.70 -45.47
C LEU A 211 4.12 5.64 -44.72
N LYS A 212 5.25 6.07 -44.16
CA LYS A 212 6.07 5.25 -43.26
C LYS A 212 5.25 4.85 -42.03
N LEU A 213 5.34 3.58 -41.64
CA LEU A 213 4.83 3.09 -40.36
C LEU A 213 5.66 3.72 -39.22
N GLU A 214 5.17 4.81 -38.63
CA GLU A 214 5.73 5.30 -37.38
C GLU A 214 5.29 4.39 -36.22
N GLU A 215 6.28 3.74 -35.59
CA GLU A 215 6.07 3.08 -34.31
C GLU A 215 5.75 4.15 -33.25
N ILE A 216 4.45 4.40 -33.02
CA ILE A 216 4.00 5.34 -31.99
C ILE A 216 4.65 4.96 -30.66
N ASN A 217 5.51 5.84 -30.19
CA ASN A 217 6.41 5.59 -29.09
C ASN A 217 5.59 5.35 -27.81
N LYS A 218 6.06 4.47 -26.92
CA LYS A 218 5.29 4.07 -25.71
C LYS A 218 4.77 5.27 -24.90
N LYS A 219 5.58 6.33 -24.78
CA LYS A 219 5.22 7.61 -24.13
C LYS A 219 4.05 8.33 -24.80
N GLN A 220 3.99 8.35 -26.14
CA GLN A 220 2.91 9.02 -26.89
C GLN A 220 1.56 8.31 -26.68
N LYS A 221 1.55 6.98 -26.50
CA LYS A 221 0.34 6.23 -26.12
C LYS A 221 -0.11 6.56 -24.70
N GLU A 222 0.84 6.63 -23.77
CA GLU A 222 0.61 6.97 -22.37
C GLU A 222 0.00 8.38 -22.25
N GLU A 223 0.60 9.38 -22.92
CA GLU A 223 0.07 10.74 -23.04
C GLU A 223 -1.36 10.77 -23.63
N TYR A 224 -1.63 9.96 -24.66
CA TYR A 224 -2.98 9.83 -25.22
C TYR A 224 -4.00 9.33 -24.20
N PHE A 225 -3.71 8.26 -23.46
CA PHE A 225 -4.64 7.76 -22.44
C PHE A 225 -4.80 8.74 -21.28
N LEU A 226 -3.71 9.36 -20.81
CA LEU A 226 -3.72 10.39 -19.77
C LEU A 226 -4.37 11.72 -20.22
N SER A 227 -4.71 11.88 -21.51
CA SER A 227 -5.57 12.99 -21.94
C SER A 227 -7.02 12.81 -21.44
N ASN A 228 -7.55 11.59 -21.42
CA ASN A 228 -8.98 11.31 -21.28
C ASN A 228 -9.31 10.38 -20.10
N TYR A 229 -9.73 10.98 -18.98
CA TYR A 229 -10.11 10.26 -17.77
C TYR A 229 -11.31 9.32 -17.94
N LYS A 230 -12.31 9.71 -18.75
CA LYS A 230 -13.49 8.88 -18.98
C LYS A 230 -13.12 7.62 -19.76
N LEU A 231 -12.30 7.76 -20.80
CA LEU A 231 -11.76 6.63 -21.55
C LEU A 231 -11.01 5.65 -20.62
N LEU A 232 -10.15 6.17 -19.74
CA LEU A 232 -9.43 5.34 -18.76
C LEU A 232 -10.37 4.59 -17.81
N LYS A 233 -11.44 5.25 -17.30
CA LYS A 233 -12.48 4.59 -16.49
C LYS A 233 -13.19 3.48 -17.27
N ASP A 234 -13.67 3.78 -18.47
CA ASP A 234 -14.38 2.82 -19.32
C ASP A 234 -13.48 1.60 -19.61
N MET A 235 -12.19 1.83 -19.86
CA MET A 235 -11.17 0.79 -20.04
C MET A 235 -10.90 -0.07 -18.79
N LEU A 236 -10.85 0.55 -17.60
CA LEU A 236 -10.75 -0.17 -16.33
C LEU A 236 -11.97 -1.09 -16.10
N LEU A 237 -13.18 -0.58 -16.33
CA LEU A 237 -14.43 -1.34 -16.16
C LEU A 237 -14.53 -2.50 -17.16
N GLU A 238 -14.09 -2.30 -18.40
CA GLU A 238 -14.01 -3.35 -19.43
C GLU A 238 -13.01 -4.46 -19.06
N LEU A 239 -11.85 -4.11 -18.49
CA LEU A 239 -10.90 -5.09 -17.96
C LEU A 239 -11.49 -5.90 -16.80
N ILE A 240 -12.20 -5.24 -15.88
CA ILE A 240 -12.90 -5.88 -14.76
C ILE A 240 -14.00 -6.83 -15.24
N PHE A 241 -14.73 -6.46 -16.30
CA PHE A 241 -15.72 -7.33 -16.94
C PHE A 241 -15.09 -8.59 -17.56
N ILE A 242 -13.91 -8.47 -18.19
CA ILE A 242 -13.13 -9.62 -18.67
C ILE A 242 -12.69 -10.52 -17.50
N ILE A 243 -12.22 -9.95 -16.39
CA ILE A 243 -11.87 -10.69 -15.16
C ILE A 243 -13.08 -11.46 -14.63
N LYS A 244 -14.26 -10.84 -14.59
CA LYS A 244 -15.52 -11.49 -14.19
C LYS A 244 -15.91 -12.64 -15.12
N LYS A 245 -15.80 -12.47 -16.46
CA LYS A 245 -16.05 -13.54 -17.45
C LYS A 245 -15.07 -14.73 -17.34
N LEU A 246 -13.84 -14.51 -16.87
CA LEU A 246 -12.90 -15.59 -16.53
C LEU A 246 -13.35 -16.41 -15.30
N GLY A 247 -14.39 -15.96 -14.61
CA GLY A 247 -15.08 -16.67 -13.54
C GLY A 247 -14.67 -16.26 -12.13
N PHE A 248 -13.99 -15.13 -11.95
CA PHE A 248 -13.83 -14.50 -10.64
C PHE A 248 -15.15 -13.83 -10.22
N LYS A 249 -15.51 -13.93 -8.93
CA LYS A 249 -16.79 -13.38 -8.43
C LYS A 249 -16.80 -11.85 -8.45
N ASN A 250 -15.70 -11.23 -8.04
CA ASN A 250 -15.52 -9.78 -7.96
C ASN A 250 -14.03 -9.39 -8.16
N THR A 251 -13.75 -8.11 -8.39
CA THR A 251 -12.40 -7.53 -8.39
C THR A 251 -12.18 -6.64 -7.17
N VAL A 252 -11.03 -6.73 -6.50
CA VAL A 252 -10.68 -5.92 -5.33
C VAL A 252 -9.30 -5.31 -5.52
N ILE A 253 -9.18 -4.01 -5.24
CA ILE A 253 -7.92 -3.27 -5.33
C ILE A 253 -7.66 -2.59 -3.99
N PHE A 254 -6.59 -3.02 -3.33
CA PHE A 254 -6.08 -2.40 -2.12
C PHE A 254 -5.04 -1.34 -2.48
N PHE A 255 -5.18 -0.14 -1.91
CA PHE A 255 -4.15 0.89 -1.89
C PHE A 255 -3.58 0.94 -0.47
N ASP A 256 -2.29 0.71 -0.33
CA ASP A 256 -1.60 0.67 0.95
C ASP A 256 -0.31 1.49 0.92
N ARG A 257 0.14 1.96 2.08
CA ARG A 257 1.38 2.75 2.23
C ARG A 257 1.41 4.10 1.50
N ILE A 258 0.25 4.70 1.20
CA ILE A 258 0.20 6.04 0.58
C ILE A 258 0.94 7.07 1.46
N ASP A 259 0.83 6.98 2.78
CA ASP A 259 1.52 7.85 3.75
C ASP A 259 3.03 7.57 3.92
N GLU A 260 3.52 6.47 3.33
CA GLU A 260 4.96 6.14 3.21
C GLU A 260 5.54 6.57 1.85
N PHE A 261 4.72 7.09 0.90
CA PHE A 261 5.23 7.54 -0.40
C PHE A 261 6.18 8.73 -0.25
N LYS A 262 7.46 8.49 -0.52
CA LYS A 262 8.58 9.41 -0.25
C LYS A 262 8.38 10.82 -0.82
N ALA A 263 7.77 10.94 -2.01
CA ALA A 263 7.56 12.23 -2.65
C ALA A 263 6.54 13.13 -1.92
N LEU A 264 5.65 12.56 -1.10
CA LEU A 264 4.73 13.31 -0.24
C LEU A 264 5.42 13.85 1.02
N GLY A 265 6.55 13.26 1.43
CA GLY A 265 7.31 13.68 2.61
C GLY A 265 6.47 13.70 3.88
N GLY A 266 5.62 12.70 4.09
CA GLY A 266 4.88 12.45 5.34
C GLY A 266 3.86 13.50 5.80
N LYS A 267 3.76 14.65 5.12
CA LYS A 267 2.91 15.77 5.56
C LYS A 267 1.44 15.48 5.29
N ILE A 268 0.60 15.60 6.32
CA ILE A 268 -0.87 15.45 6.26
C ILE A 268 -1.46 16.14 5.01
N ASN A 269 -1.11 17.41 4.79
CA ASN A 269 -1.60 18.20 3.65
C ASN A 269 -1.26 17.58 2.28
N ASN A 270 -0.04 17.04 2.12
CA ASN A 270 0.39 16.46 0.85
C ASN A 270 -0.32 15.14 0.58
N ILE A 271 -0.51 14.32 1.63
CA ILE A 271 -1.21 13.03 1.53
C ILE A 271 -2.71 13.26 1.21
N VAL A 272 -3.31 14.30 1.76
CA VAL A 272 -4.67 14.73 1.40
C VAL A 272 -4.74 15.18 -0.06
N ASP A 273 -3.89 16.14 -0.49
CA ASP A 273 -3.85 16.63 -1.88
C ASP A 273 -3.69 15.48 -2.89
N PHE A 274 -2.91 14.46 -2.55
CA PHE A 274 -2.64 13.29 -3.38
C PHE A 274 -3.81 12.29 -3.47
N THR A 275 -4.63 12.16 -2.41
CA THR A 275 -5.69 11.14 -2.34
C THR A 275 -7.07 11.69 -2.68
N VAL A 276 -7.33 12.96 -2.36
CA VAL A 276 -8.68 13.56 -2.36
C VAL A 276 -9.43 13.42 -3.69
N GLN A 277 -8.74 13.50 -4.84
CA GLN A 277 -9.40 13.39 -6.15
C GLN A 277 -10.00 12.00 -6.38
N MET A 278 -9.26 10.95 -6.04
CA MET A 278 -9.72 9.57 -6.16
C MET A 278 -10.81 9.23 -5.13
N LEU A 279 -10.74 9.81 -3.93
CA LEU A 279 -11.74 9.56 -2.87
C LEU A 279 -13.06 10.32 -3.10
N LYS A 280 -13.07 11.37 -3.93
CA LYS A 280 -14.28 12.09 -4.35
C LYS A 280 -15.07 11.38 -5.44
N ASP A 281 -14.46 10.41 -6.12
CA ASP A 281 -15.05 9.72 -7.26
C ASP A 281 -16.05 8.63 -6.82
N THR A 282 -17.24 9.06 -6.42
CA THR A 282 -18.27 8.14 -5.91
C THR A 282 -18.70 7.10 -6.92
N ASP A 283 -18.67 7.41 -8.22
CA ASP A 283 -19.12 6.49 -9.28
C ASP A 283 -18.20 5.27 -9.37
N LEU A 284 -16.88 5.50 -9.26
CA LEU A 284 -15.90 4.42 -9.18
C LEU A 284 -16.02 3.65 -7.86
N LEU A 285 -16.20 4.34 -6.73
CA LEU A 285 -16.35 3.71 -5.41
C LEU A 285 -17.62 2.84 -5.27
N TYR A 286 -18.69 3.14 -6.03
CA TYR A 286 -19.95 2.39 -6.07
C TYR A 286 -20.01 1.32 -7.18
N THR A 287 -18.93 1.11 -7.95
CA THR A 287 -18.92 0.11 -9.03
C THR A 287 -19.09 -1.30 -8.47
N LYS A 288 -20.20 -1.98 -8.78
CA LYS A 288 -20.57 -3.27 -8.19
C LYS A 288 -19.55 -4.40 -8.44
N GLU A 289 -18.84 -4.36 -9.57
CA GLU A 289 -17.80 -5.32 -9.94
C GLU A 289 -16.38 -4.96 -9.42
N LEU A 290 -16.27 -3.91 -8.59
CA LEU A 290 -15.00 -3.37 -8.13
C LEU A 290 -15.10 -2.86 -6.68
N SER A 291 -14.37 -3.47 -5.75
CA SER A 291 -14.17 -2.89 -4.42
C SER A 291 -12.81 -2.23 -4.31
N LEU A 292 -12.80 -0.93 -4.04
CA LEU A 292 -11.59 -0.18 -3.72
C LEU A 292 -11.42 -0.12 -2.21
N VAL A 293 -10.21 -0.39 -1.73
CA VAL A 293 -9.87 -0.36 -0.31
C VAL A 293 -8.68 0.54 -0.11
N PHE A 294 -8.84 1.61 0.67
CA PHE A 294 -7.77 2.54 0.97
C PHE A 294 -7.33 2.37 2.42
N SER A 295 -6.08 1.99 2.63
CA SER A 295 -5.37 2.10 3.91
C SER A 295 -4.93 3.55 4.08
N ILE A 296 -5.44 4.20 5.13
CA ILE A 296 -5.31 5.63 5.38
C ILE A 296 -4.80 5.84 6.81
N TRP A 297 -3.88 6.78 6.98
CA TRP A 297 -3.41 7.22 8.30
C TRP A 297 -4.49 8.06 9.00
N ASN A 298 -4.80 7.72 10.26
CA ASN A 298 -5.91 8.31 11.02
C ASN A 298 -5.87 9.85 11.08
N ASP A 299 -4.69 10.45 11.24
CA ASP A 299 -4.54 11.91 11.38
C ASP A 299 -5.00 12.73 10.16
N ILE A 300 -5.11 12.11 8.97
CA ILE A 300 -5.62 12.81 7.78
C ILE A 300 -7.16 12.77 7.68
N LYS A 301 -7.84 11.94 8.48
CA LYS A 301 -9.30 11.69 8.44
C LYS A 301 -10.11 12.98 8.59
N ARG A 302 -9.73 13.85 9.54
CA ARG A 302 -10.40 15.16 9.75
C ARG A 302 -10.30 16.03 8.50
N LYS A 303 -9.11 16.16 7.92
CA LYS A 303 -8.89 17.01 6.76
C LYS A 303 -9.55 16.45 5.47
N LEU A 304 -9.59 15.13 5.30
CA LEU A 304 -10.38 14.53 4.21
C LEU A 304 -11.88 14.84 4.34
N ASN A 305 -12.44 14.86 5.55
CA ASN A 305 -13.82 15.31 5.78
C ASN A 305 -14.00 16.80 5.45
N GLU A 306 -13.08 17.67 5.88
CA GLU A 306 -13.08 19.11 5.57
C GLU A 306 -13.07 19.36 4.05
N ASP A 307 -12.29 18.57 3.30
CA ASP A 307 -12.25 18.62 1.84
C ASP A 307 -13.46 17.96 1.15
N GLY A 308 -14.42 17.40 1.91
CA GLY A 308 -15.70 16.90 1.41
C GLY A 308 -15.76 15.41 1.08
N ILE A 309 -14.83 14.58 1.58
CA ILE A 309 -14.94 13.11 1.48
C ILE A 309 -16.10 12.61 2.37
N ARG A 310 -16.91 11.71 1.84
CA ARG A 310 -18.15 11.21 2.47
C ARG A 310 -17.96 9.84 3.12
N PHE A 311 -17.26 9.77 4.25
CA PHE A 311 -17.10 8.52 5.00
C PHE A 311 -18.42 8.00 5.60
N ASP A 312 -19.45 8.84 5.74
CA ASP A 312 -20.80 8.43 6.10
C ASP A 312 -21.44 7.50 5.05
N LYS A 313 -21.08 7.66 3.77
CA LYS A 313 -21.55 6.81 2.65
C LYS A 313 -20.79 5.49 2.53
N PHE A 314 -19.56 5.43 3.03
CA PHE A 314 -18.64 4.31 2.91
C PHE A 314 -18.05 4.02 4.29
N LYS A 315 -18.75 3.19 5.07
CA LYS A 315 -18.44 2.93 6.49
C LYS A 315 -16.92 2.71 6.69
N PRO A 316 -16.24 3.63 7.39
CA PRO A 316 -14.83 3.47 7.70
C PRO A 316 -14.65 2.38 8.74
N ILE A 317 -13.45 1.81 8.76
CA ILE A 317 -13.02 0.78 9.69
C ILE A 317 -11.73 1.26 10.32
N ASP A 318 -11.76 1.43 11.63
CA ASP A 318 -10.63 1.92 12.41
C ASP A 318 -9.86 0.69 12.95
N VAL A 319 -8.60 0.57 12.53
CA VAL A 319 -7.62 -0.43 13.01
C VAL A 319 -6.89 0.17 14.21
N SER A 320 -7.55 0.07 15.36
CA SER A 320 -7.01 0.40 16.67
C SER A 320 -7.06 -0.83 17.58
N TRP A 321 -6.17 -0.85 18.56
CA TRP A 321 -6.04 -1.94 19.52
C TRP A 321 -6.22 -1.40 20.93
N ASN A 322 -6.97 -2.12 21.77
CA ASN A 322 -6.95 -1.88 23.21
C ASN A 322 -5.77 -2.66 23.86
N ASN A 323 -5.60 -2.53 25.18
CA ASN A 323 -4.51 -3.20 25.88
C ASN A 323 -4.64 -4.74 25.80
N GLU A 324 -5.85 -5.29 26.01
CA GLU A 324 -6.13 -6.72 25.89
C GLU A 324 -5.84 -7.25 24.48
N ASP A 325 -6.26 -6.54 23.42
CA ASP A 325 -5.95 -6.93 22.04
C ASP A 325 -4.43 -6.97 21.80
N THR A 326 -3.70 -6.00 22.35
CA THR A 326 -2.25 -5.89 22.22
C THR A 326 -1.53 -7.03 22.95
N ILE A 327 -1.98 -7.37 24.16
CA ILE A 327 -1.54 -8.55 24.91
C ILE A 327 -1.84 -9.83 24.12
N ASN A 328 -3.04 -9.94 23.54
CA ASN A 328 -3.41 -11.10 22.73
C ASN A 328 -2.51 -11.25 21.49
N ILE A 329 -2.13 -10.15 20.81
CA ILE A 329 -1.20 -10.19 19.67
C ILE A 329 0.18 -10.71 20.11
N LEU A 330 0.72 -10.20 21.22
CA LEU A 330 1.95 -10.70 21.82
C LEU A 330 1.84 -12.19 22.17
N GLN A 331 0.81 -12.58 22.92
CA GLN A 331 0.53 -13.95 23.34
C GLN A 331 0.45 -14.92 22.15
N LYS A 332 -0.29 -14.55 21.10
CA LYS A 332 -0.43 -15.38 19.88
C LYS A 332 0.90 -15.52 19.14
N ARG A 333 1.72 -14.46 19.12
CA ARG A 333 3.07 -14.47 18.57
C ARG A 333 4.00 -15.41 19.35
N LEU A 334 4.07 -15.27 20.68
CA LEU A 334 4.90 -16.14 21.53
C LEU A 334 4.49 -17.62 21.37
N ALA A 335 3.19 -17.90 21.30
CA ALA A 335 2.67 -19.25 21.07
C ALA A 335 3.00 -19.84 19.68
N HIS A 336 3.33 -19.02 18.67
CA HIS A 336 3.85 -19.52 17.39
C HIS A 336 5.27 -20.07 17.56
N PHE A 337 6.17 -19.28 18.15
CA PHE A 337 7.59 -19.59 18.31
C PHE A 337 7.93 -20.51 19.50
N ALA A 338 6.99 -20.79 20.40
CA ALA A 338 7.24 -21.64 21.56
C ALA A 338 7.53 -23.11 21.19
N ILE A 339 8.58 -23.70 21.78
CA ILE A 339 8.89 -25.14 21.67
C ILE A 339 7.79 -25.95 22.37
N ASN A 340 7.46 -25.56 23.61
CA ASN A 340 6.41 -26.18 24.41
C ASN A 340 5.15 -25.31 24.37
N LYS A 341 4.02 -25.91 23.99
CA LYS A 341 2.73 -25.21 23.86
C LYS A 341 1.70 -25.78 24.83
N PRO A 342 0.85 -24.95 25.48
CA PRO A 342 0.80 -23.49 25.37
C PRO A 342 1.97 -22.81 26.10
N TYR A 343 2.42 -21.67 25.56
CA TYR A 343 3.26 -20.70 26.26
C TYR A 343 2.36 -19.60 26.82
N ASP A 344 2.74 -18.99 27.93
CA ASP A 344 2.04 -17.86 28.56
C ASP A 344 2.97 -16.66 28.62
N TYR A 345 2.54 -15.50 28.12
CA TYR A 345 3.30 -14.25 28.14
C TYR A 345 3.76 -13.86 29.55
N LYS A 346 3.04 -14.27 30.60
CA LYS A 346 3.42 -14.04 32.01
C LYS A 346 4.79 -14.63 32.35
N ASN A 347 5.19 -15.72 31.68
CA ASN A 347 6.51 -16.35 31.89
C ASN A 347 7.66 -15.60 31.21
N LEU A 348 7.37 -14.54 30.44
CA LEU A 348 8.39 -13.77 29.71
C LEU A 348 9.01 -12.64 30.57
N LEU A 349 8.30 -12.16 31.59
CA LEU A 349 8.67 -10.98 32.38
C LEU A 349 8.95 -11.36 33.84
N GLU A 350 9.92 -10.71 34.49
CA GLU A 350 10.16 -10.86 35.93
C GLU A 350 8.99 -10.31 36.78
N LYS A 351 8.27 -9.31 36.26
CA LYS A 351 7.06 -8.73 36.84
C LYS A 351 6.03 -8.57 35.73
N GLU A 352 4.81 -9.06 35.92
CA GLU A 352 3.77 -8.96 34.89
C GLU A 352 3.30 -7.51 34.71
N GLU A 353 3.28 -6.75 35.80
CA GLU A 353 2.70 -5.41 35.89
C GLU A 353 3.35 -4.41 34.93
N CYS A 354 4.64 -4.57 34.61
CA CYS A 354 5.33 -3.67 33.68
C CYS A 354 4.83 -3.81 32.23
N LEU A 355 4.07 -4.86 31.88
CA LEU A 355 3.51 -5.01 30.53
C LEU A 355 2.54 -3.87 30.18
N GLU A 356 1.81 -3.32 31.15
CA GLU A 356 0.93 -2.18 30.91
C GLU A 356 1.73 -0.92 30.57
N ASP A 357 2.84 -0.67 31.28
CA ASP A 357 3.77 0.44 31.01
C ASP A 357 4.42 0.29 29.62
N LEU A 358 4.88 -0.91 29.26
CA LEU A 358 5.43 -1.21 27.93
C LEU A 358 4.40 -0.96 26.82
N ILE A 359 3.14 -1.36 27.00
CA ILE A 359 2.04 -1.13 26.05
C ILE A 359 1.67 0.36 25.94
N TYR A 360 1.72 1.09 27.05
CA TYR A 360 1.54 2.55 27.08
C TYR A 360 2.67 3.26 26.33
N LEU A 361 3.93 2.88 26.58
CA LEU A 361 5.12 3.49 25.99
C LEU A 361 5.15 3.39 24.45
N VAL A 362 4.63 2.29 23.90
CA VAL A 362 4.50 2.07 22.45
C VAL A 362 3.18 2.57 21.87
N ASN A 363 2.35 3.27 22.66
CA ASN A 363 1.03 3.77 22.29
C ASN A 363 0.15 2.68 21.60
N LYS A 364 0.16 1.45 22.14
CA LYS A 364 -0.62 0.30 21.63
C LYS A 364 -0.32 -0.08 20.17
N SER A 365 0.81 0.35 19.61
CA SER A 365 1.30 -0.08 18.29
C SER A 365 1.92 -1.47 18.39
N PRO A 366 1.36 -2.52 17.74
CA PRO A 366 1.92 -3.87 17.84
C PRO A 366 3.34 -3.96 17.26
N ARG A 367 3.62 -3.24 16.16
CA ARG A 367 4.95 -3.15 15.57
C ARG A 367 5.97 -2.65 16.58
N ASP A 368 5.62 -1.57 17.27
CA ASP A 368 6.52 -0.92 18.22
C ASP A 368 6.64 -1.70 19.54
N LEU A 369 5.62 -2.45 19.94
CA LEU A 369 5.73 -3.44 21.01
C LEU A 369 6.78 -4.51 20.70
N ILE A 370 6.76 -5.09 19.49
CA ILE A 370 7.76 -6.08 19.08
C ILE A 370 9.16 -5.45 19.00
N ARG A 371 9.28 -4.19 18.57
CA ARG A 371 10.57 -3.45 18.58
C ARG A 371 11.08 -3.18 20.00
N LEU A 372 10.21 -2.83 20.94
CA LEU A 372 10.57 -2.64 22.34
C LEU A 372 11.00 -3.98 22.97
N PHE A 373 10.28 -5.07 22.73
CA PHE A 373 10.71 -6.40 23.15
C PHE A 373 12.02 -6.86 22.48
N SER A 374 12.30 -6.44 21.24
CA SER A 374 13.60 -6.66 20.60
C SER A 374 14.73 -5.92 21.33
N ALA A 375 14.49 -4.66 21.75
CA ALA A 375 15.44 -3.93 22.59
C ALA A 375 15.65 -4.57 23.98
N ILE A 376 14.58 -5.10 24.59
CA ILE A 376 14.65 -5.84 25.87
C ILE A 376 15.45 -7.14 25.69
N TYR A 377 15.20 -7.87 24.60
CA TYR A 377 15.94 -9.08 24.23
C TYR A 377 17.44 -8.79 24.05
N ASP A 378 17.80 -7.71 23.36
CA ASP A 378 19.19 -7.31 23.18
C ASP A 378 19.89 -7.07 24.53
N GLU A 379 19.31 -6.22 25.39
CA GLU A 379 19.89 -5.90 26.71
C GLU A 379 19.96 -7.14 27.62
N GLN A 380 18.94 -8.01 27.59
CA GLN A 380 18.96 -9.28 28.31
C GLN A 380 20.02 -10.24 27.75
N SER A 381 20.23 -10.28 26.43
CA SER A 381 21.21 -11.18 25.80
C SER A 381 22.66 -10.78 26.12
N ILE A 382 22.92 -9.47 26.27
CA ILE A 382 24.22 -8.93 26.71
C ILE A 382 24.43 -9.21 28.21
N SER A 383 23.40 -9.05 29.03
CA SER A 383 23.45 -9.11 30.49
C SER A 383 23.46 -10.55 31.03
N ASN A 384 22.53 -11.39 30.59
CA ASN A 384 22.41 -12.80 30.97
C ASN A 384 21.60 -13.59 29.91
N PRO A 385 22.27 -14.20 28.90
CA PRO A 385 21.62 -15.01 27.87
C PRO A 385 21.10 -16.37 28.35
N GLN A 386 21.29 -16.73 29.63
CA GLN A 386 20.74 -17.95 30.23
C GLN A 386 19.51 -17.67 31.12
N SER A 387 19.02 -16.42 31.14
CA SER A 387 17.79 -16.08 31.82
C SER A 387 16.57 -16.73 31.17
N LYS A 388 15.59 -17.10 32.00
CA LYS A 388 14.28 -17.61 31.57
C LYS A 388 13.20 -16.52 31.49
N VAL A 389 13.53 -15.31 31.94
CA VAL A 389 12.65 -14.12 31.97
C VAL A 389 13.44 -12.86 31.57
N PHE A 390 12.75 -11.81 31.17
CA PHE A 390 13.34 -10.47 31.08
C PHE A 390 13.38 -9.81 32.46
N GLN A 391 14.58 -9.45 32.88
CA GLN A 391 14.86 -8.86 34.20
C GLN A 391 14.62 -7.35 34.18
N MET A 392 14.10 -6.77 35.27
CA MET A 392 13.70 -5.36 35.36
C MET A 392 14.82 -4.38 34.98
N ASP A 393 16.05 -4.62 35.41
CA ASP A 393 17.21 -3.79 35.06
C ASP A 393 17.48 -3.74 33.56
N ASN A 394 17.18 -4.81 32.82
CA ASN A 394 17.36 -4.88 31.38
C ASN A 394 16.14 -4.28 30.64
N ILE A 395 14.94 -4.40 31.23
CA ILE A 395 13.73 -3.72 30.74
C ILE A 395 13.91 -2.19 30.78
N HIS A 396 14.25 -1.61 31.94
CA HIS A 396 14.44 -0.16 32.06
C HIS A 396 15.55 0.39 31.13
N LYS A 397 16.67 -0.35 30.97
CA LYS A 397 17.72 0.01 30.00
C LYS A 397 17.19 0.02 28.57
N ALA A 398 16.39 -0.98 28.21
CA ALA A 398 15.80 -1.13 26.89
C ALA A 398 14.76 -0.04 26.59
N GLU A 399 13.91 0.33 27.55
CA GLU A 399 12.97 1.45 27.41
C GLU A 399 13.69 2.77 27.11
N ILE A 400 14.68 3.13 27.94
CA ILE A 400 15.52 4.32 27.73
C ILE A 400 16.21 4.28 26.36
N LYS A 401 16.81 3.13 26.00
CA LYS A 401 17.49 2.92 24.71
C LYS A 401 16.52 3.10 23.54
N TYR A 402 15.35 2.45 23.62
CA TYR A 402 14.28 2.47 22.63
C TYR A 402 13.74 3.88 22.40
N CYS A 403 13.40 4.63 23.46
CA CYS A 403 12.92 5.99 23.34
C CYS A 403 13.99 6.95 22.79
N ARG A 404 15.25 6.85 23.26
CA ARG A 404 16.34 7.72 22.79
C ARG A 404 16.76 7.46 21.34
N GLN A 405 16.56 6.23 20.85
CA GLN A 405 16.94 5.78 19.50
C GLN A 405 15.72 5.58 18.58
N TYR A 406 14.54 6.08 18.98
CA TYR A 406 13.33 5.90 18.19
C TYR A 406 13.46 6.57 16.83
N ASP A 407 13.29 5.79 15.76
CA ASP A 407 13.37 6.25 14.38
C ASP A 407 12.14 7.09 13.99
N TYR A 408 12.19 8.35 14.37
CA TYR A 408 11.21 9.37 13.98
C TYR A 408 11.17 9.63 12.47
N TYR A 409 12.21 9.31 11.68
CA TYR A 409 12.22 9.57 10.23
C TYR A 409 11.40 8.52 9.46
N SER A 410 11.43 7.26 9.87
CA SER A 410 10.55 6.22 9.31
C SER A 410 9.07 6.49 9.60
N VAL A 411 8.75 7.19 10.68
CA VAL A 411 7.37 7.52 11.09
C VAL A 411 6.92 8.88 10.56
N PHE A 412 7.84 9.84 10.41
CA PHE A 412 7.57 11.18 9.91
C PHE A 412 8.65 11.60 8.89
N PRO A 413 8.62 11.04 7.66
CA PRO A 413 9.63 11.34 6.66
C PRO A 413 9.63 12.84 6.34
N SER A 414 10.72 13.53 6.64
CA SER A 414 10.84 14.98 6.50
C SER A 414 12.20 15.36 5.89
N LYS A 415 12.38 16.63 5.48
CA LYS A 415 13.67 17.09 4.93
C LYS A 415 14.70 17.19 6.06
N ILE A 416 15.54 16.16 6.16
CA ILE A 416 16.64 16.02 7.13
C ILE A 416 17.51 17.29 7.15
N GLY A 417 17.88 17.74 8.34
CA GLY A 417 18.79 18.86 8.58
C GLY A 417 18.15 20.25 8.48
N THR A 418 16.83 20.34 8.24
CA THR A 418 16.11 21.62 8.25
C THR A 418 15.68 22.05 9.66
N LYS A 419 15.26 23.30 9.86
CA LYS A 419 14.75 23.76 11.18
C LYS A 419 13.40 23.12 11.55
N GLU A 420 12.67 22.64 10.54
CA GLU A 420 11.35 22.00 10.61
C GLU A 420 11.41 20.46 10.56
N ASP A 421 12.62 19.89 10.47
CA ASP A 421 12.92 18.46 10.55
C ASP A 421 12.33 17.85 11.83
N ILE A 422 11.66 16.69 11.74
CA ILE A 422 11.06 15.99 12.88
C ILE A 422 12.02 15.84 14.07
N VAL A 423 13.28 15.43 13.85
CA VAL A 423 14.27 15.26 14.92
C VAL A 423 14.67 16.61 15.51
N SER A 424 14.72 17.66 14.69
CA SER A 424 14.93 19.04 15.14
C SER A 424 13.76 19.55 15.99
N ILE A 425 12.52 19.12 15.71
CA ILE A 425 11.33 19.47 16.48
C ILE A 425 11.26 18.68 17.79
N VAL A 426 11.48 17.36 17.76
CA VAL A 426 11.56 16.52 18.98
C VAL A 426 12.62 17.03 19.95
N LYS A 427 13.83 17.37 19.44
CA LYS A 427 14.89 17.97 20.25
C LYS A 427 14.51 19.33 20.86
N LYS A 428 13.51 20.05 20.33
CA LYS A 428 12.98 21.27 20.98
C LYS A 428 12.05 20.92 22.15
N ILE A 429 11.17 19.94 21.98
CA ILE A 429 10.26 19.47 23.04
C ILE A 429 11.06 18.93 24.24
N LEU A 430 12.03 18.03 23.99
CA LEU A 430 12.87 17.44 25.04
C LEU A 430 13.69 18.48 25.83
N LYS A 431 14.13 19.57 25.17
CA LYS A 431 14.87 20.65 25.83
C LYS A 431 14.00 21.47 26.78
N VAL A 432 12.79 21.84 26.36
CA VAL A 432 11.77 22.46 27.24
C VAL A 432 11.57 21.59 28.47
N GLY A 433 11.55 20.27 28.31
CA GLY A 433 11.58 19.33 29.44
C GLY A 433 10.32 19.40 30.31
N LYS A 434 9.17 19.65 29.68
CA LYS A 434 7.86 19.69 30.33
C LYS A 434 6.86 18.92 29.47
N THR A 435 6.09 18.03 30.09
CA THR A 435 4.97 17.30 29.47
C THR A 435 3.81 18.23 29.12
N THR A 436 3.66 19.34 29.86
CA THR A 436 2.70 20.42 29.60
C THR A 436 3.41 21.78 29.57
N PHE A 437 3.23 22.56 28.51
CA PHE A 437 3.96 23.83 28.31
C PHE A 437 3.17 24.90 27.54
N LYS A 438 3.64 26.15 27.58
CA LYS A 438 3.07 27.32 26.90
C LYS A 438 4.06 27.90 25.89
N SER A 439 3.59 28.78 25.01
CA SER A 439 4.48 29.46 24.04
C SER A 439 5.58 30.28 24.73
N SER A 440 5.35 30.76 25.95
CA SER A 440 6.35 31.43 26.79
C SER A 440 7.53 30.54 27.17
N ASP A 441 7.34 29.23 27.31
CA ASP A 441 8.44 28.30 27.63
C ASP A 441 9.40 28.13 26.45
N LEU A 442 8.88 28.08 25.23
CA LEU A 442 9.70 28.09 24.01
C LEU A 442 10.42 29.43 23.82
N VAL A 443 9.78 30.54 24.19
CA VAL A 443 10.41 31.87 24.19
C VAL A 443 11.56 31.94 25.19
N SER A 444 11.39 31.42 26.42
CA SER A 444 12.45 31.46 27.45
C SER A 444 13.62 30.52 27.14
N GLU A 445 13.36 29.27 26.76
CA GLU A 445 14.39 28.26 26.48
C GLU A 445 15.23 28.60 25.23
N PHE A 446 14.59 29.04 24.15
CA PHE A 446 15.26 29.26 22.86
C PHE A 446 15.51 30.73 22.49
N LYS A 447 15.09 31.68 23.34
CA LYS A 447 15.13 33.13 23.07
C LYS A 447 14.43 33.51 21.76
N PHE A 448 13.35 32.77 21.43
CA PHE A 448 12.55 33.02 20.22
C PHE A 448 11.64 34.23 20.38
N SER A 449 11.27 34.86 19.27
CA SER A 449 10.11 35.76 19.25
C SER A 449 8.82 34.96 19.45
N THR A 450 7.78 35.57 20.01
CA THR A 450 6.45 34.93 20.20
C THR A 450 5.89 34.36 18.90
N GLN A 451 6.10 35.05 17.78
CA GLN A 451 5.70 34.56 16.44
C GLN A 451 6.48 33.29 16.05
N SER A 452 7.80 33.24 16.28
CA SER A 452 8.62 32.06 16.01
C SER A 452 8.20 30.87 16.88
N ALA A 453 7.93 31.09 18.17
CA ALA A 453 7.43 30.05 19.08
C ALA A 453 6.08 29.48 18.60
N ASN A 454 5.15 30.34 18.20
CA ASN A 454 3.85 29.92 17.65
C ASN A 454 3.99 29.15 16.33
N SER A 455 4.94 29.51 15.46
CA SER A 455 5.26 28.73 14.25
C SER A 455 5.77 27.33 14.58
N TYR A 456 6.65 27.18 15.57
CA TYR A 456 7.11 25.85 16.01
C TYR A 456 6.00 25.03 16.68
N ILE A 457 5.14 25.64 17.49
CA ILE A 457 3.94 24.99 18.05
C ILE A 457 3.05 24.45 16.92
N LYS A 458 2.82 25.25 15.86
CA LYS A 458 2.08 24.78 14.69
C LYS A 458 2.74 23.56 14.06
N ILE A 459 4.06 23.59 13.85
CA ILE A 459 4.81 22.45 13.29
C ILE A 459 4.71 21.21 14.21
N MET A 460 4.80 21.38 15.53
CA MET A 460 4.64 20.28 16.50
C MET A 460 3.25 19.64 16.44
N LYS A 461 2.19 20.46 16.24
CA LYS A 461 0.82 19.99 16.01
C LYS A 461 0.64 19.35 14.64
N ASP A 462 1.26 19.90 13.59
CA ASP A 462 1.22 19.36 12.23
C ASP A 462 1.92 17.98 12.11
N TYR A 463 2.86 17.67 13.03
CA TYR A 463 3.45 16.33 13.21
C TYR A 463 2.70 15.44 14.23
N GLY A 464 1.66 15.93 14.90
CA GLY A 464 0.94 15.14 15.91
C GLY A 464 1.73 14.84 17.19
N LEU A 465 2.73 15.66 17.55
CA LEU A 465 3.52 15.47 18.77
C LEU A 465 2.91 16.13 20.01
N ILE A 466 2.07 17.15 19.81
CA ILE A 466 1.39 17.90 20.87
C ILE A 466 -0.07 18.21 20.49
N CYS A 467 -0.95 18.40 21.48
CA CYS A 467 -2.31 18.91 21.31
C CYS A 467 -2.54 20.21 22.12
N ASP A 468 -3.69 20.86 21.91
CA ASP A 468 -4.13 21.95 22.79
C ASP A 468 -4.68 21.35 24.10
N ASN A 469 -4.41 21.96 25.25
CA ASN A 469 -5.04 21.57 26.52
C ASN A 469 -6.50 22.05 26.56
N GLU A 470 -7.43 21.26 26.02
CA GLU A 470 -8.86 21.60 25.95
C GLU A 470 -9.54 21.74 27.32
N GLN A 471 -8.95 21.18 28.38
CA GLN A 471 -9.48 21.28 29.74
C GLN A 471 -9.20 22.64 30.40
N ILE A 472 -8.24 23.42 29.87
CA ILE A 472 -7.82 24.69 30.45
C ILE A 472 -7.99 25.83 29.44
N VAL A 473 -9.11 26.56 29.58
CA VAL A 473 -9.39 27.81 28.86
C VAL A 473 -8.55 28.96 29.44
N SER A 474 -7.22 28.87 29.30
CA SER A 474 -6.29 29.92 29.74
C SER A 474 -5.69 30.70 28.58
N VAL A 475 -5.36 31.97 28.85
CA VAL A 475 -4.51 32.81 28.02
C VAL A 475 -3.22 33.06 28.82
N PRO A 476 -2.03 32.68 28.33
CA PRO A 476 -1.74 32.01 27.06
C PRO A 476 -2.27 30.57 26.99
N LYS A 477 -2.56 30.11 25.77
CA LYS A 477 -2.88 28.69 25.51
C LYS A 477 -1.76 27.78 25.99
N GLU A 478 -2.16 26.61 26.47
CA GLU A 478 -1.30 25.55 26.97
C GLU A 478 -1.41 24.31 26.07
N TYR A 479 -0.31 23.56 25.97
CA TYR A 479 -0.14 22.43 25.08
C TYR A 479 0.39 21.22 25.84
N ILE A 480 -0.10 20.03 25.50
CA ILE A 480 0.28 18.75 26.12
C ILE A 480 1.08 17.92 25.11
N VAL A 481 2.19 17.32 25.54
CA VAL A 481 2.96 16.33 24.78
C VAL A 481 2.19 15.01 24.77
N ILE A 482 1.86 14.50 23.59
CA ILE A 482 1.00 13.30 23.44
C ILE A 482 1.73 12.03 23.00
N ASP A 483 3.01 12.12 22.63
CA ASP A 483 3.83 10.93 22.38
C ASP A 483 4.36 10.34 23.71
N PRO A 484 3.95 9.13 24.13
CA PRO A 484 4.39 8.52 25.39
C PRO A 484 5.92 8.36 25.50
N LYS A 485 6.63 8.22 24.38
CA LYS A 485 8.09 8.14 24.36
C LYS A 485 8.74 9.46 24.75
N LEU A 486 8.14 10.59 24.37
CA LEU A 486 8.62 11.91 24.76
C LEU A 486 8.29 12.21 26.22
N VAL A 487 7.11 11.80 26.69
CA VAL A 487 6.71 11.86 28.10
C VAL A 487 7.71 11.08 28.96
N TYR A 488 7.95 9.81 28.66
CA TYR A 488 8.91 8.95 29.36
C TYR A 488 10.32 9.54 29.40
N LEU A 489 10.82 10.11 28.29
CA LEU A 489 12.12 10.78 28.27
C LEU A 489 12.15 12.03 29.16
N ILE A 490 11.09 12.85 29.14
CA ILE A 490 10.99 14.06 29.96
C ILE A 490 10.95 13.71 31.46
N ASP A 491 10.13 12.73 31.84
CA ASP A 491 9.98 12.31 33.24
C ASP A 491 11.28 11.69 33.78
N ASN A 492 12.04 10.99 32.94
CA ASN A 492 13.41 10.52 33.24
C ASN A 492 14.50 11.63 33.11
N SER A 493 14.11 12.90 32.91
CA SER A 493 15.03 14.05 32.75
C SER A 493 16.00 13.97 31.55
N ILE A 494 15.67 13.17 30.53
CA ILE A 494 16.48 12.97 29.33
C ILE A 494 16.11 14.02 28.26
N LYS A 495 17.01 14.99 28.06
CA LYS A 495 16.80 16.12 27.13
C LYS A 495 17.30 15.90 25.69
N GLU A 496 17.77 14.69 25.36
CA GLU A 496 18.42 14.39 24.08
C GLU A 496 18.15 12.97 23.52
N LEU A 497 17.81 12.92 22.22
CA LEU A 497 17.91 11.72 21.40
C LEU A 497 19.39 11.38 21.12
N LYS A 498 19.68 10.09 20.90
CA LYS A 498 21.02 9.60 20.56
C LYS A 498 21.29 9.66 19.06
#